data_AF-A0A1A9APB8-F1
#
_entry.id   AF-A0A1A9APB8-F1
#
_cell.length_a   1.000
_cell.length_b   1.000
_cell.length_c   1.000
_cell.angle_alpha   90.00
_cell.angle_beta   90.00
_cell.angle_gamma   90.00
#
_symmetry.space_group_name_H-M   'P 1'
#
loop_
_entity.id
_entity.type
_entity.pdbx_description
1 polymer ?
#
loop_
_entity_poly.entity_id
_entity_poly.type
_entity_poly.pdbx_seq_one_letter_code
_entity_poly.pdbx_strand_id
1 'polypeptide(L)'
;MVLYNHQEINYKQYERSCLLTKFINRLDADDNTYYYPTEGELNSVGEPQKVIIKRVYSMLYRNYNNINAYQDDIKKHCCNYLNYWLDTKKNNYVSSKLGINDAMWKIIEKLWENLEKTENTFQCKRNINHKTIEQQKNRINLMVYCVNRDELKKNCNLTSGSTYQNFCLALNEYVKKNYELLVKENQCLKHKDIENDYEFHFSNECTLYDIPKTFPDYNNEGGTLSENPITRNPLPYCESTQEAKENFQGSPEEDTVSLVEEPASPYSAPWNSMTYSGLTVFGILLSSMFLYKYTSFGSFIRSLMIKKNKVRQYINEQAENELLESSSDGIVYNLENDEYNFSYQPLQN
;
A
#
# COMPACT_ATOMS: atom_id res chain seq x y z
N MET A 1 -2.38 -37.50 -32.62
CA MET A 1 -3.16 -36.50 -31.84
C MET A 1 -2.71 -36.65 -30.39
N VAL A 2 -1.75 -35.82 -29.96
CA VAL A 2 -1.21 -35.89 -28.60
C VAL A 2 -2.13 -35.08 -27.72
N LEU A 3 -2.89 -35.76 -26.86
CA LEU A 3 -3.63 -35.14 -25.76
C LEU A 3 -2.59 -34.56 -24.80
N TYR A 4 -2.36 -33.25 -24.89
CA TYR A 4 -1.67 -32.53 -23.84
C TYR A 4 -2.52 -32.62 -22.58
N ASN A 5 -2.07 -33.42 -21.63
CA ASN A 5 -2.57 -33.38 -20.27
C ASN A 5 -2.40 -31.94 -19.77
N HIS A 6 -3.50 -31.21 -19.61
CA HIS A 6 -3.50 -29.92 -18.93
C HIS A 6 -3.13 -30.20 -17.48
N GLN A 7 -1.86 -30.07 -17.14
CA GLN A 7 -1.41 -30.11 -15.75
C GLN A 7 -2.07 -28.90 -15.08
N GLU A 8 -2.98 -29.16 -14.14
CA GLU A 8 -3.66 -28.10 -13.39
C GLU A 8 -2.60 -27.35 -12.57
N ILE A 9 -2.25 -26.14 -13.01
CA ILE A 9 -1.22 -25.34 -12.34
C ILE A 9 -1.81 -24.79 -11.05
N ASN A 10 -1.17 -25.11 -9.94
CA ASN A 10 -1.50 -24.52 -8.65
C ASN A 10 -1.00 -23.06 -8.58
N TYR A 11 -1.76 -22.11 -9.15
CA TYR A 11 -1.40 -20.68 -9.16
C TYR A 11 -1.12 -20.14 -7.75
N LYS A 12 -1.72 -20.73 -6.69
CA LYS A 12 -1.50 -20.31 -5.29
C LYS A 12 -0.03 -20.41 -4.88
N GLN A 13 0.72 -21.35 -5.45
CA GLN A 13 2.17 -21.44 -5.20
C GLN A 13 2.91 -20.20 -5.72
N TYR A 14 2.52 -19.72 -6.90
CA TYR A 14 3.09 -18.53 -7.54
C TYR A 14 2.63 -17.26 -6.83
N GLU A 15 1.35 -17.17 -6.45
CA GLU A 15 0.82 -16.07 -5.63
C GLU A 15 1.55 -15.97 -4.28
N ARG A 16 1.80 -17.12 -3.61
CA ARG A 16 2.59 -17.18 -2.38
C ARG A 16 4.06 -16.81 -2.57
N SER A 17 4.54 -16.80 -3.81
CA SER A 17 5.90 -16.37 -4.13
C SER A 17 6.01 -14.84 -4.24
N CYS A 18 4.90 -14.13 -4.46
CA CYS A 18 4.86 -12.67 -4.54
C CYS A 18 5.29 -12.03 -3.22
N LEU A 19 6.06 -10.95 -3.29
CA LEU A 19 6.68 -10.30 -2.13
C LEU A 19 5.63 -9.76 -1.15
N LEU A 20 4.58 -9.11 -1.65
CA LEU A 20 3.51 -8.59 -0.79
C LEU A 20 2.73 -9.73 -0.11
N THR A 21 2.39 -10.80 -0.84
CA THR A 21 1.74 -11.99 -0.27
C THR A 21 2.61 -12.66 0.78
N LYS A 22 3.92 -12.76 0.57
CA LYS A 22 4.87 -13.29 1.58
C LYS A 22 4.83 -12.47 2.86
N PHE A 23 4.80 -11.15 2.75
CA PHE A 23 4.66 -10.26 3.89
C PHE A 23 3.34 -10.51 4.63
N ILE A 24 2.22 -10.52 3.90
CA ILE A 24 0.87 -10.71 4.47
C ILE A 24 0.77 -12.04 5.22
N ASN A 25 1.21 -13.13 4.61
CA ASN A 25 1.14 -14.47 5.22
C ASN A 25 1.98 -14.60 6.50
N ARG A 26 2.95 -13.71 6.72
CA ARG A 26 3.80 -13.69 7.92
C ARG A 26 3.23 -12.80 9.03
N LEU A 27 2.24 -11.95 8.77
CA LEU A 27 1.73 -11.00 9.76
C LEU A 27 1.24 -11.71 11.02
N ASP A 28 0.46 -12.79 10.81
CA ASP A 28 -0.14 -13.57 11.89
C ASP A 28 0.68 -14.81 12.32
N ALA A 29 1.89 -14.96 11.79
CA ALA A 29 2.78 -16.06 12.20
C ALA A 29 3.14 -15.95 13.68
N ASP A 30 3.00 -17.07 14.40
CA ASP A 30 3.46 -17.23 15.77
C ASP A 30 4.91 -17.70 15.72
N ASP A 31 5.85 -16.77 15.87
CA ASP A 31 7.27 -17.08 15.95
C ASP A 31 7.84 -16.60 17.29
N ASN A 32 8.94 -17.23 17.71
CA ASN A 32 9.55 -17.03 19.03
C ASN A 32 10.25 -15.68 19.19
N THR A 33 9.98 -14.69 18.34
CA THR A 33 10.60 -13.36 18.40
C THR A 33 9.79 -12.50 19.34
N TYR A 34 10.24 -12.45 20.59
CA TYR A 34 9.53 -11.85 21.70
C TYR A 34 10.08 -10.45 22.02
N TYR A 35 9.50 -9.42 21.42
CA TYR A 35 9.67 -8.04 21.89
C TYR A 35 8.38 -7.62 22.58
N TYR A 36 8.46 -7.33 23.87
CA TYR A 36 7.30 -7.07 24.70
C TYR A 36 7.32 -5.66 25.28
N PRO A 37 6.15 -5.08 25.57
CA PRO A 37 6.09 -3.86 26.36
C PRO A 37 6.63 -4.13 27.77
N THR A 38 7.18 -3.10 28.39
CA THR A 38 7.67 -3.21 29.77
C THR A 38 6.50 -3.45 30.74
N GLU A 39 6.75 -4.10 31.88
CA GLU A 39 5.69 -4.30 32.89
C GLU A 39 5.13 -2.96 33.39
N GLY A 40 5.98 -1.92 33.45
CA GLY A 40 5.55 -0.55 33.76
C GLY A 40 4.49 -0.01 32.79
N GLU A 41 4.61 -0.31 31.49
CA GLU A 41 3.62 0.06 30.48
C GLU A 41 2.32 -0.75 30.57
N LEU A 42 2.36 -1.92 31.23
CA LEU A 42 1.20 -2.80 31.42
C LEU A 42 0.55 -2.65 32.81
N ASN A 43 1.02 -1.76 33.67
CA ASN A 43 0.52 -1.62 35.05
C ASN A 43 -0.99 -1.35 35.15
N SER A 44 -1.59 -0.72 34.14
CA SER A 44 -3.03 -0.43 34.07
C SER A 44 -3.85 -1.52 33.37
N VAL A 45 -3.23 -2.62 32.96
CA VAL A 45 -3.85 -3.70 32.18
C VAL A 45 -3.98 -4.93 33.07
N GLY A 46 -5.20 -5.45 33.25
CA GLY A 46 -5.43 -6.71 33.96
C GLY A 46 -5.10 -7.93 33.10
N GLU A 47 -5.01 -9.10 33.74
CA GLU A 47 -5.13 -10.37 33.03
C GLU A 47 -6.61 -10.65 32.75
N PRO A 48 -7.02 -11.09 31.54
CA PRO A 48 -6.22 -11.65 30.43
C PRO A 48 -5.77 -10.65 29.34
N GLN A 49 -6.09 -9.35 29.48
CA GLN A 49 -5.82 -8.34 28.45
C GLN A 49 -4.31 -8.16 28.18
N LYS A 50 -3.47 -8.30 29.21
CA LYS A 50 -2.01 -8.25 29.08
C LYS A 50 -1.48 -9.25 28.04
N VAL A 51 -1.98 -10.48 28.03
CA VAL A 51 -1.58 -11.52 27.06
C VAL A 51 -1.88 -11.07 25.63
N ILE A 52 -3.06 -10.50 25.39
CA ILE A 52 -3.47 -10.00 24.07
C ILE A 52 -2.56 -8.85 23.63
N ILE A 53 -2.34 -7.86 24.51
CA ILE A 53 -1.49 -6.70 24.22
C ILE A 53 -0.06 -7.16 23.94
N LYS A 54 0.54 -8.03 24.76
CA LYS A 54 1.90 -8.57 24.53
C LYS A 54 2.01 -9.25 23.17
N ARG A 55 1.01 -10.05 22.78
CA ARG A 55 0.99 -10.74 21.49
C ARG A 55 0.96 -9.77 20.32
N VAL A 56 -0.01 -8.84 20.29
CA VAL A 56 -0.14 -7.86 19.21
C VAL A 56 1.09 -6.96 19.13
N TYR A 57 1.64 -6.55 20.27
CA TYR A 57 2.83 -5.71 20.37
C TYR A 57 4.04 -6.39 19.72
N SER A 58 4.29 -7.66 20.04
CA SER A 58 5.41 -8.44 19.48
C SER A 58 5.26 -8.62 17.97
N MET A 59 4.05 -8.95 17.51
CA MET A 59 3.75 -9.08 16.09
C MET A 59 3.95 -7.76 15.34
N LEU A 60 3.47 -6.65 15.91
CA LEU A 60 3.66 -5.33 15.30
C LEU A 60 5.14 -4.98 15.18
N TYR A 61 5.91 -5.11 16.27
CA TYR A 61 7.34 -4.82 16.28
C TYR A 61 8.10 -5.62 15.20
N ARG A 62 7.88 -6.94 15.16
CA ARG A 62 8.50 -7.82 14.17
C ARG A 62 8.13 -7.41 12.75
N ASN A 63 6.84 -7.28 12.48
CA ASN A 63 6.35 -7.04 11.13
C ASN A 63 6.76 -5.66 10.61
N TYR A 64 6.75 -4.63 11.47
CA TYR A 64 7.24 -3.30 11.12
C TYR A 64 8.70 -3.32 10.69
N ASN A 65 9.58 -3.92 11.50
CA ASN A 65 11.01 -3.98 11.22
C ASN A 65 11.33 -4.83 9.97
N ASN A 66 10.54 -5.88 9.72
CA ASN A 66 10.69 -6.73 8.54
C ASN A 66 10.40 -5.98 7.22
N ILE A 67 9.65 -4.87 7.24
CA ILE A 67 9.40 -4.07 6.02
C ILE A 67 10.72 -3.62 5.38
N ASN A 68 11.73 -3.29 6.18
CA ASN A 68 13.03 -2.83 5.67
C ASN A 68 13.79 -3.88 4.83
N ALA A 69 13.44 -5.17 4.96
CA ALA A 69 14.04 -6.24 4.16
C ALA A 69 13.46 -6.35 2.73
N TYR A 70 12.37 -5.62 2.42
CA TYR A 70 11.75 -5.63 1.09
C TYR A 70 12.32 -4.53 0.19
N GLN A 71 12.05 -4.63 -1.11
CA GLN A 71 12.38 -3.61 -2.10
C GLN A 71 11.51 -2.36 -1.93
N ASP A 72 12.03 -1.17 -2.29
CA ASP A 72 11.38 0.12 -2.01
C ASP A 72 9.97 0.26 -2.60
N ASP A 73 9.74 -0.30 -3.78
CA ASP A 73 8.43 -0.36 -4.43
C ASP A 73 7.42 -1.18 -3.63
N ILE A 74 7.86 -2.24 -2.96
CA ILE A 74 7.01 -3.09 -2.11
C ILE A 74 6.83 -2.53 -0.70
N LYS A 75 7.83 -1.84 -0.13
CA LYS A 75 7.79 -1.30 1.24
C LYS A 75 6.53 -0.49 1.54
N LYS A 76 6.12 0.36 0.59
CA LYS A 76 4.91 1.19 0.72
C LYS A 76 3.64 0.33 0.82
N HIS A 77 3.54 -0.73 0.03
CA HIS A 77 2.38 -1.64 0.04
C HIS A 77 2.35 -2.49 1.30
N CYS A 78 3.50 -2.98 1.78
CA CYS A 78 3.61 -3.64 3.09
C CYS A 78 3.15 -2.72 4.22
N CYS A 79 3.59 -1.45 4.20
CA CYS A 79 3.18 -0.46 5.19
C CYS A 79 1.67 -0.17 5.18
N ASN A 80 1.07 -0.02 3.99
CA ASN A 80 -0.37 0.16 3.84
C ASN A 80 -1.15 -1.04 4.41
N TYR A 81 -0.69 -2.25 4.11
CA TYR A 81 -1.33 -3.47 4.62
C TYR A 81 -1.14 -3.59 6.14
N LEU A 82 0.04 -3.25 6.68
CA LEU A 82 0.30 -3.29 8.12
C LEU A 82 -0.60 -2.33 8.89
N ASN A 83 -0.86 -1.13 8.35
CA ASN A 83 -1.84 -0.18 8.90
C ASN A 83 -3.24 -0.82 8.97
N TYR A 84 -3.72 -1.35 7.86
CA TYR A 84 -5.02 -2.03 7.80
C TYR A 84 -5.12 -3.24 8.74
N TRP A 85 -4.05 -4.04 8.82
CA TRP A 85 -3.97 -5.18 9.73
C TRP A 85 -4.12 -4.71 11.18
N LEU A 86 -3.41 -3.64 11.57
CA LEU A 86 -3.48 -3.12 12.93
C LEU A 86 -4.88 -2.55 13.25
N ASP A 87 -5.49 -1.82 12.33
CA ASP A 87 -6.85 -1.31 12.48
C ASP A 87 -7.88 -2.45 12.60
N THR A 88 -7.68 -3.54 11.86
CA THR A 88 -8.50 -4.75 11.96
C THR A 88 -8.33 -5.44 13.31
N LYS A 89 -7.10 -5.58 13.82
CA LYS A 89 -6.85 -6.11 15.18
C LYS A 89 -7.49 -5.22 16.23
N LYS A 90 -7.37 -3.89 16.11
CA LYS A 90 -8.01 -2.93 17.01
C LYS A 90 -9.52 -3.15 17.02
N ASN A 91 -10.16 -3.12 15.85
CA ASN A 91 -11.60 -3.30 15.75
C ASN A 91 -12.04 -4.65 16.34
N ASN A 92 -11.30 -5.74 16.06
CA ASN A 92 -11.65 -7.04 16.58
C ASN A 92 -11.51 -7.10 18.11
N TYR A 93 -10.41 -6.61 18.70
CA TYR A 93 -10.20 -6.72 20.13
C TYR A 93 -11.00 -5.69 20.95
N VAL A 94 -11.14 -4.46 20.44
CA VAL A 94 -11.88 -3.38 21.11
C VAL A 94 -13.38 -3.57 20.99
N SER A 95 -13.88 -3.99 19.81
CA SER A 95 -15.31 -4.26 19.63
C SER A 95 -15.71 -5.65 20.16
N SER A 96 -14.76 -6.55 20.43
CA SER A 96 -15.06 -7.84 21.08
C SER A 96 -15.35 -7.70 22.57
N LYS A 97 -16.08 -8.66 23.12
CA LYS A 97 -16.28 -8.83 24.57
C LYS A 97 -14.99 -9.18 25.35
N LEU A 98 -13.81 -9.13 24.73
CA LEU A 98 -12.51 -9.44 25.37
C LEU A 98 -12.01 -8.30 26.28
N GLY A 99 -12.72 -7.17 26.34
CA GLY A 99 -12.52 -6.12 27.34
C GLY A 99 -11.28 -5.25 27.12
N ILE A 100 -10.69 -5.27 25.91
CA ILE A 100 -9.66 -4.31 25.53
C ILE A 100 -10.35 -2.97 25.26
N ASN A 101 -10.04 -1.94 26.03
CA ASN A 101 -10.54 -0.59 25.77
C ASN A 101 -9.50 0.25 25.01
N ASP A 102 -9.90 1.44 24.53
CA ASP A 102 -9.01 2.34 23.82
C ASP A 102 -7.78 2.76 24.63
N ALA A 103 -7.89 2.87 25.96
CA ALA A 103 -6.76 3.23 26.81
C ALA A 103 -5.69 2.13 26.83
N MET A 104 -6.09 0.87 26.86
CA MET A 104 -5.16 -0.27 26.75
C MET A 104 -4.54 -0.32 25.34
N TRP A 105 -5.31 -0.06 24.30
CA TRP A 105 -4.82 -0.08 22.91
C TRP A 105 -3.76 0.99 22.62
N LYS A 106 -3.76 2.11 23.35
CA LYS A 106 -2.73 3.16 23.24
C LYS A 106 -1.31 2.63 23.44
N ILE A 107 -1.12 1.52 24.16
CA ILE A 107 0.20 0.88 24.32
C ILE A 107 0.74 0.42 22.95
N ILE A 108 -0.13 -0.12 22.10
CA ILE A 108 0.22 -0.58 20.74
C ILE A 108 0.46 0.61 19.80
N GLU A 109 -0.38 1.65 19.87
CA GLU A 109 -0.18 2.85 19.05
C GLU A 109 1.12 3.58 19.40
N LYS A 110 1.47 3.65 20.69
CA LYS A 110 2.73 4.23 21.16
C LYS A 110 3.95 3.46 20.65
N LEU A 111 3.86 2.13 20.54
CA LEU A 111 4.91 1.34 19.91
C LEU A 111 5.15 1.80 18.46
N TRP A 112 4.08 1.95 17.68
CA TRP A 112 4.21 2.43 16.30
C TRP A 112 4.87 3.81 16.23
N GLU A 113 4.42 4.75 17.07
CA GLU A 113 5.02 6.10 17.14
C GLU A 113 6.52 6.06 17.45
N ASN A 114 6.96 5.15 18.32
CA ASN A 114 8.36 4.96 18.64
C ASN A 114 9.15 4.37 17.46
N LEU A 115 8.57 3.39 16.76
CA LEU A 115 9.17 2.77 15.57
C LEU A 115 9.30 3.77 14.40
N GLU A 116 8.36 4.70 14.28
CA GLU A 116 8.43 5.76 13.27
C GLU A 116 9.56 6.77 13.56
N LYS A 117 9.90 6.98 14.84
CA LYS A 117 10.98 7.89 15.27
C LYS A 117 12.36 7.27 15.17
N THR A 118 12.49 5.94 15.18
CA THR A 118 13.79 5.30 14.98
C THR A 118 14.37 5.62 13.60
N GLU A 119 15.68 5.85 13.53
CA GLU A 119 16.41 6.12 12.28
C GLU A 119 16.51 4.85 11.42
N ASN A 120 15.38 4.46 10.81
CA ASN A 120 15.31 3.41 9.82
C ASN A 120 15.31 4.02 8.40
N THR A 121 15.85 3.28 7.43
CA THR A 121 15.90 3.72 6.01
C THR A 121 14.51 3.93 5.41
N PHE A 122 13.51 3.17 5.86
CA PHE A 122 12.10 3.37 5.50
C PHE A 122 11.24 3.52 6.77
N GLN A 123 10.51 4.65 6.83
CA GLN A 123 9.59 4.95 7.92
C GLN A 123 8.16 4.65 7.47
N CYS A 124 7.58 3.60 8.04
CA CYS A 124 6.18 3.27 7.82
C CYS A 124 5.30 4.17 8.69
N LYS A 125 4.67 5.16 8.06
CA LYS A 125 3.81 6.13 8.76
C LYS A 125 2.50 5.48 9.19
N ARG A 126 2.09 5.75 10.43
CA ARG A 126 0.75 5.38 10.90
C ARG A 126 -0.29 6.25 10.19
N ASN A 127 -1.30 5.63 9.60
CA ASN A 127 -2.46 6.30 9.04
C ASN A 127 -3.71 5.86 9.80
N ILE A 128 -4.25 6.74 10.64
CA ILE A 128 -5.53 6.52 11.30
C ILE A 128 -6.61 6.88 10.29
N ASN A 129 -7.04 5.90 9.52
CA ASN A 129 -7.99 6.13 8.45
C ASN A 129 -9.41 6.32 9.00
N HIS A 130 -10.10 7.39 8.58
CA HIS A 130 -11.48 7.67 8.96
C HIS A 130 -12.52 6.80 8.22
N LYS A 131 -12.09 5.94 7.29
CA LYS A 131 -12.98 5.02 6.55
C LYS A 131 -13.30 3.78 7.37
N THR A 132 -14.46 3.17 7.15
CA THR A 132 -14.83 1.95 7.88
C THR A 132 -13.90 0.79 7.54
N ILE A 133 -13.81 -0.22 8.40
CA ILE A 133 -12.97 -1.41 8.17
C ILE A 133 -13.34 -2.13 6.86
N GLU A 134 -14.62 -2.14 6.49
CA GLU A 134 -15.10 -2.71 5.23
C GLU A 134 -14.59 -1.92 4.01
N GLN A 135 -14.66 -0.59 4.07
CA GLN A 135 -14.14 0.27 3.00
C GLN A 135 -12.62 0.10 2.84
N GLN A 136 -11.90 0.00 3.95
CA GLN A 136 -10.47 -0.28 3.94
C GLN A 136 -10.16 -1.67 3.37
N LYS A 137 -10.94 -2.69 3.73
CA LYS A 137 -10.82 -4.05 3.21
C LYS A 137 -10.94 -4.06 1.69
N ASN A 138 -11.95 -3.40 1.12
CA ASN A 138 -12.16 -3.33 -0.33
C ASN A 138 -10.95 -2.73 -1.04
N ARG A 139 -10.47 -1.57 -0.57
CA ARG A 139 -9.29 -0.92 -1.14
C ARG A 139 -8.02 -1.76 -1.02
N ILE A 140 -7.79 -2.37 0.15
CA ILE A 140 -6.58 -3.17 0.41
C ILE A 140 -6.59 -4.45 -0.42
N ASN A 141 -7.74 -5.11 -0.57
CA ASN A 141 -7.85 -6.28 -1.44
C ASN A 141 -7.54 -5.93 -2.89
N LEU A 142 -8.05 -4.78 -3.39
CA LEU A 142 -7.73 -4.28 -4.72
C LEU A 142 -6.23 -3.96 -4.87
N MET A 143 -5.62 -3.32 -3.87
CA MET A 143 -4.16 -3.10 -3.85
C MET A 143 -3.38 -4.41 -3.93
N VAL A 144 -3.71 -5.40 -3.08
CA VAL A 144 -3.01 -6.68 -3.04
C VAL A 144 -3.11 -7.39 -4.39
N TYR A 145 -4.31 -7.41 -4.97
CA TYR A 145 -4.53 -7.94 -6.30
C TYR A 145 -3.59 -7.29 -7.33
N CYS A 146 -3.59 -5.96 -7.43
CA CYS A 146 -2.82 -5.28 -8.48
C CYS A 146 -1.32 -5.39 -8.29
N VAL A 147 -0.81 -5.26 -7.05
CA VAL A 147 0.63 -5.41 -6.77
C VAL A 147 1.10 -6.83 -7.13
N ASN A 148 0.34 -7.86 -6.74
CA ASN A 148 0.68 -9.24 -7.06
C ASN A 148 0.53 -9.55 -8.56
N ARG A 149 -0.51 -9.00 -9.22
CA ARG A 149 -0.71 -9.13 -10.67
C ARG A 149 0.50 -8.57 -11.41
N ASP A 150 0.97 -7.38 -11.03
CA ASP A 150 2.10 -6.71 -11.69
C ASP A 150 3.41 -7.48 -11.46
N GLU A 151 3.61 -8.06 -10.27
CA GLU A 151 4.75 -8.94 -9.98
C GLU A 151 4.69 -10.25 -10.79
N LEU A 152 3.52 -10.89 -10.86
CA LEU A 152 3.30 -12.10 -11.69
C LEU A 152 3.50 -11.79 -13.17
N LYS A 153 3.04 -10.64 -13.65
CA LYS A 153 3.25 -10.14 -15.01
C LYS A 153 4.73 -9.94 -15.31
N LYS A 154 5.48 -9.31 -14.40
CA LYS A 154 6.94 -9.17 -14.51
C LYS A 154 7.63 -10.53 -14.59
N ASN A 155 7.27 -11.47 -13.72
CA ASN A 155 7.85 -12.81 -13.71
C ASN A 155 7.46 -13.64 -14.95
N CYS A 156 6.24 -13.47 -15.46
CA CYS A 156 5.82 -14.02 -16.74
C CYS A 156 6.71 -13.50 -17.86
N ASN A 157 6.89 -12.18 -17.99
CA ASN A 157 7.77 -11.58 -19.01
C ASN A 157 9.21 -12.10 -18.95
N LEU A 158 9.76 -12.28 -17.75
CA LEU A 158 11.12 -12.82 -17.56
C LEU A 158 11.24 -14.30 -17.96
N THR A 159 10.13 -15.03 -17.97
CA THR A 159 10.09 -16.47 -18.28
C THR A 159 9.45 -16.77 -19.64
N SER A 160 8.98 -15.74 -20.36
CA SER A 160 8.43 -15.84 -21.70
C SER A 160 9.46 -16.41 -22.68
N GLY A 161 9.09 -17.46 -23.40
CA GLY A 161 9.98 -18.22 -24.28
C GLY A 161 10.63 -19.47 -23.64
N SER A 162 10.47 -19.69 -22.34
CA SER A 162 10.82 -20.97 -21.72
C SER A 162 9.77 -22.06 -22.00
N THR A 163 10.18 -23.32 -21.93
CA THR A 163 9.29 -24.49 -22.11
C THR A 163 8.15 -24.54 -21.08
N TYR A 164 8.29 -23.85 -19.94
CA TYR A 164 7.33 -23.86 -18.84
C TYR A 164 6.95 -22.44 -18.42
N GLN A 165 5.94 -21.87 -19.08
CA GLN A 165 5.41 -20.52 -18.83
C GLN A 165 4.47 -20.48 -17.60
N ASN A 166 4.86 -21.14 -16.51
CA ASN A 166 3.95 -21.35 -15.38
C ASN A 166 3.52 -20.04 -14.69
N PHE A 167 4.39 -19.01 -14.68
CA PHE A 167 4.02 -17.68 -14.18
C PHE A 167 2.94 -17.02 -15.03
N CYS A 168 2.96 -17.20 -16.36
CA CYS A 168 1.95 -16.66 -17.26
C CYS A 168 0.61 -17.38 -17.11
N LEU A 169 0.64 -18.70 -16.97
CA LEU A 169 -0.56 -19.50 -16.67
C LEU A 169 -1.13 -19.13 -15.30
N ALA A 170 -0.27 -18.98 -14.28
CA ALA A 170 -0.66 -18.53 -12.96
C ALA A 170 -1.22 -17.09 -12.95
N LEU A 171 -0.67 -16.18 -13.76
CA LEU A 171 -1.17 -14.81 -13.91
C LEU A 171 -2.62 -14.80 -14.41
N ASN A 172 -2.92 -15.56 -15.48
CA ASN A 172 -4.27 -15.64 -16.03
C ASN A 172 -5.27 -16.22 -15.01
N GLU A 173 -4.92 -17.32 -14.34
CA GLU A 173 -5.76 -17.89 -13.28
C GLU A 173 -5.94 -16.93 -12.10
N TYR A 174 -4.88 -16.22 -11.72
CA TYR A 174 -4.92 -15.22 -10.66
C TYR A 174 -5.87 -14.07 -10.99
N VAL A 175 -5.81 -13.54 -12.22
CA VAL A 175 -6.70 -12.47 -12.68
C VAL A 175 -8.14 -12.93 -12.73
N LYS A 176 -8.39 -14.10 -13.34
CA LYS A 176 -9.73 -14.68 -13.43
C LYS A 176 -10.37 -14.85 -12.06
N LYS A 177 -9.65 -15.44 -11.09
CA LYS A 177 -10.18 -15.64 -9.74
C LYS A 177 -10.44 -14.33 -9.01
N ASN A 178 -9.51 -13.36 -9.08
CA ASN A 178 -9.70 -12.09 -8.38
C ASN A 178 -10.78 -11.23 -9.02
N TYR A 179 -11.03 -11.36 -10.32
CA TYR A 179 -12.21 -10.78 -10.97
C TYR A 179 -13.50 -11.30 -10.32
N GLU A 180 -13.60 -12.62 -10.09
CA GLU A 180 -14.78 -13.19 -9.43
C GLU A 180 -14.95 -12.69 -8.00
N LEU A 181 -13.87 -12.57 -7.24
CA LEU A 181 -13.93 -12.10 -5.85
C LEU A 181 -14.19 -10.59 -5.74
N LEU A 182 -13.55 -9.77 -6.57
CA LEU A 182 -13.60 -8.31 -6.41
C LEU A 182 -14.73 -7.65 -7.20
N VAL A 183 -15.16 -8.26 -8.30
CA VAL A 183 -16.18 -7.69 -9.19
C VAL A 183 -17.53 -8.35 -8.99
N LYS A 184 -17.62 -9.69 -8.89
CA LYS A 184 -18.93 -10.34 -8.68
C LYS A 184 -19.50 -10.09 -7.28
N GLU A 185 -18.65 -9.90 -6.27
CA GLU A 185 -19.11 -9.52 -4.91
C GLU A 185 -19.57 -8.06 -4.84
N ASN A 186 -19.08 -7.19 -5.73
CA ASN A 186 -19.43 -5.77 -5.79
C ASN A 186 -20.29 -5.50 -7.03
N GLN A 187 -21.61 -5.60 -6.88
CA GLN A 187 -22.54 -5.56 -8.02
C GLN A 187 -22.61 -4.21 -8.74
N CYS A 188 -22.19 -3.12 -8.09
CA CYS A 188 -22.24 -1.77 -8.67
C CYS A 188 -21.30 -0.78 -7.95
N LEU A 189 -20.94 0.31 -8.65
CA LEU A 189 -20.12 1.42 -8.15
C LEU A 189 -20.97 2.41 -7.34
N LYS A 190 -20.51 2.78 -6.14
CA LYS A 190 -21.26 3.67 -5.22
C LYS A 190 -21.24 5.14 -5.63
N HIS A 191 -20.18 5.58 -6.30
CA HIS A 191 -19.99 6.96 -6.70
C HIS A 191 -19.76 7.04 -8.21
N LYS A 192 -20.16 8.16 -8.82
CA LYS A 192 -19.86 8.44 -10.23
C LYS A 192 -18.46 9.02 -10.40
N ASP A 193 -17.99 9.74 -9.39
CA ASP A 193 -16.69 10.39 -9.37
C ASP A 193 -15.68 9.52 -8.62
N ILE A 194 -14.62 9.13 -9.33
CA ILE A 194 -13.53 8.29 -8.84
C ILE A 194 -12.78 8.94 -7.68
N GLU A 195 -12.69 10.27 -7.63
CA GLU A 195 -12.00 10.99 -6.55
C GLU A 195 -12.73 10.83 -5.22
N ASN A 196 -14.04 10.64 -5.28
CA ASN A 196 -14.88 10.45 -4.10
C ASN A 196 -14.92 8.97 -3.64
N ASP A 197 -14.44 8.03 -4.46
CA ASP A 197 -14.47 6.60 -4.17
C ASP A 197 -13.13 6.06 -3.67
N TYR A 198 -13.02 6.04 -2.35
CA TYR A 198 -11.87 5.45 -1.68
C TYR A 198 -11.78 3.92 -1.85
N GLU A 199 -12.91 3.22 -1.98
CA GLU A 199 -13.00 1.76 -1.87
C GLU A 199 -12.55 1.07 -3.14
N PHE A 200 -13.02 1.57 -4.29
CA PHE A 200 -12.90 0.89 -5.58
C PHE A 200 -11.87 1.52 -6.51
N HIS A 201 -11.03 2.41 -5.98
CA HIS A 201 -9.92 3.03 -6.69
C HIS A 201 -8.62 2.96 -5.88
N PHE A 202 -7.66 2.16 -6.34
CA PHE A 202 -6.33 2.10 -5.74
C PHE A 202 -5.31 2.99 -6.47
N SER A 203 -5.31 2.93 -7.80
CA SER A 203 -4.50 3.77 -8.70
C SER A 203 -5.17 3.87 -10.08
N ASN A 204 -4.64 4.72 -10.96
CA ASN A 204 -5.16 4.88 -12.33
C ASN A 204 -5.04 3.59 -13.19
N GLU A 205 -4.17 2.65 -12.79
CA GLU A 205 -3.98 1.35 -13.44
C GLU A 205 -4.69 0.21 -12.68
N CYS A 206 -5.39 0.54 -11.60
CA CYS A 206 -6.01 -0.41 -10.68
C CYS A 206 -7.25 0.19 -10.02
N THR A 207 -8.39 0.04 -10.69
CA THR A 207 -9.68 0.61 -10.29
C THR A 207 -10.86 -0.16 -10.86
N LEU A 208 -11.92 -0.35 -10.09
CA LEU A 208 -13.13 -1.02 -10.60
C LEU A 208 -13.96 -0.15 -11.57
N TYR A 209 -13.60 1.12 -11.71
CA TYR A 209 -14.15 2.02 -12.74
C TYR A 209 -13.69 1.62 -14.16
N ASP A 210 -12.54 0.94 -14.25
CA ASP A 210 -11.98 0.42 -15.50
C ASP A 210 -11.64 -1.07 -15.32
N ILE A 211 -12.68 -1.89 -15.40
CA ILE A 211 -12.59 -3.34 -15.31
C ILE A 211 -11.69 -3.93 -16.40
N PRO A 212 -11.83 -3.58 -17.71
CA PRO A 212 -10.90 -3.96 -18.77
C PRO A 212 -9.42 -3.83 -18.41
N LYS A 213 -9.06 -2.67 -17.86
CA LYS A 213 -7.67 -2.34 -17.55
C LYS A 213 -7.18 -2.98 -16.26
N THR A 214 -8.05 -3.08 -15.26
CA THR A 214 -7.70 -3.66 -13.96
C THR A 214 -7.62 -5.17 -14.03
N PHE A 215 -8.53 -5.80 -14.78
CA PHE A 215 -8.56 -7.22 -15.04
C PHE A 215 -8.45 -7.40 -16.56
N PRO A 216 -7.25 -7.35 -17.15
CA PRO A 216 -7.07 -7.70 -18.55
C PRO A 216 -6.94 -9.22 -18.70
N ASP A 217 -7.20 -9.75 -19.89
CA ASP A 217 -6.77 -11.11 -20.23
C ASP A 217 -5.37 -11.06 -20.85
N TYR A 218 -4.53 -12.04 -20.52
CA TYR A 218 -3.15 -12.08 -21.02
C TYR A 218 -2.97 -13.23 -22.02
N ASN A 219 -2.52 -12.89 -23.23
CA ASN A 219 -2.10 -13.87 -24.22
C ASN A 219 -0.56 -13.93 -24.22
N ASN A 220 -0.01 -15.15 -24.27
CA ASN A 220 1.41 -15.37 -24.45
C ASN A 220 1.63 -16.10 -25.78
N GLU A 221 1.86 -15.34 -26.84
CA GLU A 221 2.13 -15.87 -28.17
C GLU A 221 3.57 -15.53 -28.56
N GLY A 222 4.31 -16.54 -29.03
CA GLY A 222 5.68 -16.34 -29.51
C GLY A 222 6.68 -15.80 -28.46
N GLY A 223 6.40 -15.98 -27.17
CA GLY A 223 7.24 -15.45 -26.09
C GLY A 223 7.05 -13.95 -25.83
N THR A 224 5.99 -13.34 -26.36
CA THR A 224 5.60 -11.96 -26.04
C THR A 224 4.28 -11.97 -25.27
N LEU A 225 4.24 -11.28 -24.13
CA LEU A 225 3.02 -11.09 -23.37
C LEU A 225 2.24 -9.91 -23.94
N SER A 226 1.01 -10.16 -24.37
CA SER A 226 0.08 -9.11 -24.82
C SER A 226 -1.15 -9.07 -23.93
N GLU A 227 -1.66 -7.85 -23.69
CA GLU A 227 -2.89 -7.62 -22.93
C GLU A 227 -4.07 -7.44 -23.87
N ASN A 228 -5.16 -8.13 -23.56
CA ASN A 228 -6.45 -7.93 -24.19
C ASN A 228 -7.44 -7.37 -23.14
N PRO A 229 -7.60 -6.03 -23.07
CA PRO A 229 -8.47 -5.41 -22.07
C PRO A 229 -9.96 -5.56 -22.40
N ILE A 230 -10.34 -5.84 -23.65
CA ILE A 230 -11.71 -5.61 -24.15
C ILE A 230 -12.72 -6.67 -23.68
N THR A 231 -12.29 -7.72 -22.99
CA THR A 231 -13.14 -8.89 -22.71
C THR A 231 -14.13 -8.72 -21.56
N ARG A 232 -14.01 -7.66 -20.76
CA ARG A 232 -14.83 -7.48 -19.54
C ARG A 232 -15.64 -6.18 -19.56
N ASN A 233 -16.92 -6.29 -19.22
CA ASN A 233 -17.80 -5.13 -19.19
C ASN A 233 -17.53 -4.24 -17.94
N PRO A 234 -17.67 -2.91 -18.06
CA PRO A 234 -17.67 -2.02 -16.89
C PRO A 234 -18.77 -2.37 -15.89
N LEU A 235 -18.53 -2.07 -14.61
CA LEU A 235 -19.56 -2.18 -13.58
C LEU A 235 -20.62 -1.07 -13.73
N PRO A 236 -21.91 -1.38 -13.47
CA PRO A 236 -22.94 -0.35 -13.39
C PRO A 236 -22.76 0.50 -12.13
N TYR A 237 -23.36 1.69 -12.11
CA TYR A 237 -23.48 2.48 -10.89
C TYR A 237 -24.68 2.00 -10.07
N CYS A 238 -24.55 2.02 -8.74
CA CYS A 238 -25.68 1.72 -7.87
C CYS A 238 -26.71 2.83 -8.02
N GLU A 239 -27.98 2.48 -8.26
CA GLU A 239 -29.07 3.46 -8.20
C GLU A 239 -29.04 4.10 -6.81
N SER A 240 -28.81 5.41 -6.77
CA SER A 240 -28.80 6.15 -5.52
C SER A 240 -30.19 6.05 -4.89
N THR A 241 -30.29 5.58 -3.66
CA THR A 241 -31.49 5.70 -2.81
C THR A 241 -31.71 7.17 -2.38
N GLN A 242 -31.50 8.13 -3.28
CA GLN A 242 -31.66 9.56 -3.04
C GLN A 242 -33.02 10.10 -3.53
N GLU A 243 -33.87 9.29 -4.16
CA GLU A 243 -35.24 9.69 -4.54
C GLU A 243 -36.34 9.28 -3.55
N ALA A 244 -36.01 9.14 -2.27
CA ALA A 244 -37.01 8.85 -1.23
C ALA A 244 -36.92 9.84 -0.07
N LYS A 245 -36.92 11.15 -0.35
CA LYS A 245 -37.24 12.20 0.64
C LYS A 245 -37.48 13.61 0.08
N GLU A 246 -37.97 13.75 -1.14
CA GLU A 246 -38.56 15.00 -1.63
C GLU A 246 -39.70 14.65 -2.58
N ASN A 247 -40.87 14.39 -2.00
CA ASN A 247 -42.22 14.53 -2.58
C ASN A 247 -43.23 13.79 -1.69
N PHE A 248 -43.40 14.27 -0.47
CA PHE A 248 -44.67 14.12 0.23
C PHE A 248 -45.41 15.45 0.13
N GLN A 249 -46.07 15.68 -1.01
CA GLN A 249 -47.26 16.52 -1.02
C GLN A 249 -48.13 16.20 -2.25
N GLY A 250 -49.30 15.62 -1.98
CA GLY A 250 -50.47 15.70 -2.86
C GLY A 250 -50.67 14.56 -3.85
N SER A 251 -51.69 13.76 -3.60
CA SER A 251 -52.45 12.99 -4.60
C SER A 251 -53.92 13.36 -4.38
N PRO A 252 -54.86 13.14 -5.33
CA PRO A 252 -54.76 13.14 -6.79
C PRO A 252 -55.78 14.12 -7.41
N GLU A 253 -55.60 14.55 -8.66
CA GLU A 253 -56.78 14.75 -9.50
C GLU A 253 -56.48 14.49 -10.97
N GLU A 254 -57.39 13.72 -11.53
CA GLU A 254 -57.56 13.22 -12.88
C GLU A 254 -57.93 14.39 -13.80
N ASP A 255 -57.24 14.56 -14.93
CA ASP A 255 -57.93 14.78 -16.19
C ASP A 255 -57.01 14.69 -17.41
N THR A 256 -57.57 14.06 -18.42
CA THR A 256 -56.99 13.78 -19.73
C THR A 256 -56.90 15.05 -20.59
N VAL A 257 -55.93 15.11 -21.51
CA VAL A 257 -56.12 15.38 -22.96
C VAL A 257 -54.76 15.46 -23.65
N SER A 258 -54.64 14.64 -24.71
CA SER A 258 -53.53 14.58 -25.67
C SER A 258 -53.70 15.67 -26.74
N LEU A 259 -52.62 16.41 -27.06
CA LEU A 259 -52.51 17.20 -28.28
C LEU A 259 -51.06 17.18 -28.83
N VAL A 260 -50.89 16.40 -29.89
CA VAL A 260 -50.17 16.68 -31.17
C VAL A 260 -48.74 17.25 -31.13
N GLU A 261 -47.82 16.46 -31.69
CA GLU A 261 -46.45 16.82 -32.12
C GLU A 261 -46.41 17.76 -33.34
N GLU A 262 -45.45 18.69 -33.37
CA GLU A 262 -44.59 19.00 -34.54
C GLU A 262 -43.35 19.82 -34.09
N PRO A 263 -42.25 19.90 -34.89
CA PRO A 263 -40.89 19.73 -34.40
C PRO A 263 -40.08 21.03 -34.33
N ALA A 264 -39.11 21.09 -33.41
CA ALA A 264 -38.15 22.20 -33.31
C ALA A 264 -36.78 21.86 -33.92
N SER A 265 -36.32 22.80 -34.74
CA SER A 265 -35.06 22.95 -35.47
C SER A 265 -33.74 22.57 -34.74
N PRO A 266 -32.70 22.11 -35.46
CA PRO A 266 -31.34 21.96 -34.94
C PRO A 266 -30.51 23.26 -35.05
N TYR A 267 -29.42 23.35 -34.28
CA TYR A 267 -28.31 24.33 -34.26
C TYR A 267 -28.34 25.45 -33.20
N SER A 268 -27.54 25.27 -32.13
CA SER A 268 -26.57 26.29 -31.68
C SER A 268 -25.46 25.64 -30.83
N ALA A 269 -24.20 25.92 -31.18
CA ALA A 269 -23.00 25.57 -30.41
C ALA A 269 -22.55 26.78 -29.57
N PRO A 270 -22.09 26.61 -28.31
CA PRO A 270 -21.63 27.73 -27.49
C PRO A 270 -20.09 27.85 -27.47
N TRP A 271 -19.55 28.84 -28.18
CA TRP A 271 -18.18 29.32 -27.98
C TRP A 271 -18.22 30.56 -27.10
N ASN A 272 -17.93 30.43 -25.79
CA ASN A 272 -17.61 31.57 -24.89
C ASN A 272 -17.08 31.15 -23.49
N SER A 273 -16.23 30.12 -23.38
CA SER A 273 -15.59 29.76 -22.09
C SER A 273 -14.06 29.87 -22.06
N MET A 274 -13.41 30.28 -23.16
CA MET A 274 -11.94 30.21 -23.26
C MET A 274 -11.20 31.49 -22.83
N THR A 275 -11.88 32.57 -22.45
CA THR A 275 -11.23 33.86 -22.12
C THR A 275 -11.11 34.18 -20.64
N TYR A 276 -11.75 33.41 -19.74
CA TYR A 276 -11.75 33.71 -18.29
C TYR A 276 -10.79 32.87 -17.43
N SER A 277 -10.38 31.67 -17.88
CA SER A 277 -9.48 30.81 -17.08
C SER A 277 -8.01 31.22 -17.13
N GLY A 278 -7.58 31.99 -18.13
CA GLY A 278 -6.20 32.47 -18.23
C GLY A 278 -5.88 33.62 -17.27
N LEU A 279 -6.85 34.50 -17.00
CA LEU A 279 -6.61 35.73 -16.23
C LEU A 279 -6.39 35.48 -14.73
N THR A 280 -7.01 34.44 -14.17
CA THR A 280 -6.87 34.09 -12.74
C THR A 280 -5.49 33.53 -12.43
N VAL A 281 -4.91 32.71 -13.32
CA VAL A 281 -3.58 32.10 -13.13
C VAL A 281 -2.48 33.16 -13.23
N PHE A 282 -2.58 34.11 -14.17
CA PHE A 282 -1.60 35.20 -14.31
C PHE A 282 -1.58 36.14 -13.08
N GLY A 283 -2.75 36.41 -12.48
CA GLY A 283 -2.85 37.22 -11.27
C GLY A 283 -2.13 36.60 -10.06
N ILE A 284 -2.23 35.28 -9.89
CA ILE A 284 -1.57 34.55 -8.80
C ILE A 284 -0.04 34.57 -8.97
N LEU A 285 0.45 34.33 -10.19
CA LEU A 285 1.89 34.32 -10.47
C LEU A 285 2.54 35.69 -10.21
N LEU A 286 1.92 36.77 -10.69
CA LEU A 286 2.43 38.13 -10.45
C LEU A 286 2.44 38.49 -8.96
N SER A 287 1.37 38.14 -8.23
CA SER A 287 1.28 38.37 -6.78
C SER A 287 2.37 37.63 -6.00
N SER A 288 2.69 36.39 -6.41
CA SER A 288 3.74 35.58 -5.78
C SER A 288 5.15 36.18 -5.96
N MET A 289 5.44 36.76 -7.14
CA MET A 289 6.73 37.44 -7.39
C MET A 289 6.88 38.72 -6.57
N PHE A 290 5.79 39.48 -6.40
CA PHE A 290 5.80 40.67 -5.54
C PHE A 290 6.03 40.31 -4.08
N LEU A 291 5.36 39.27 -3.56
CA LEU A 291 5.58 38.79 -2.20
C LEU A 291 7.01 38.24 -1.99
N TYR A 292 7.58 37.59 -2.99
CA TYR A 292 8.97 37.13 -2.93
C TYR A 292 9.99 38.29 -2.81
N LYS A 293 9.73 39.41 -3.50
CA LYS A 293 10.64 40.56 -3.54
C LYS A 293 10.49 41.51 -2.35
N TYR A 294 9.28 41.68 -1.81
CA TYR A 294 8.98 42.70 -0.80
C TYR A 294 8.69 42.16 0.61
N THR A 295 8.57 40.84 0.78
CA THR A 295 8.36 40.21 2.09
C THR A 295 9.62 39.48 2.56
N SER A 296 9.87 39.42 3.87
CA SER A 296 11.01 38.73 4.51
C SER A 296 11.11 37.21 4.25
N PHE A 297 10.24 36.66 3.41
CA PHE A 297 10.18 35.25 3.04
C PHE A 297 11.45 34.78 2.29
N GLY A 298 12.06 35.65 1.48
CA GLY A 298 13.34 35.34 0.82
C GLY A 298 14.50 35.16 1.81
N SER A 299 14.54 35.98 2.87
CA SER A 299 15.48 35.85 3.98
C SER A 299 15.25 34.54 4.76
N PHE A 300 13.99 34.16 4.96
CA PHE A 300 13.61 32.92 5.65
C PHE A 300 14.07 31.66 4.88
N ILE A 301 13.86 31.61 3.55
CA ILE A 301 14.34 30.49 2.72
C ILE A 301 15.88 30.41 2.74
N ARG A 302 16.57 31.55 2.68
CA ARG A 302 18.05 31.60 2.75
C ARG A 302 18.57 31.16 4.13
N SER A 303 17.87 31.51 5.20
CA SER A 303 18.14 31.05 6.58
C SER A 303 18.04 29.53 6.72
N LEU A 304 16.99 28.92 6.14
CA LEU A 304 16.84 27.46 6.13
C LEU A 304 17.97 26.76 5.37
N MET A 305 18.42 27.33 4.25
CA MET A 305 19.58 26.80 3.51
C MET A 305 20.90 26.94 4.30
N ILE A 306 21.14 28.07 4.97
CA ILE A 306 22.35 28.29 5.79
C ILE A 306 22.37 27.32 6.99
N LYS A 307 21.21 27.07 7.62
CA LYS A 307 21.10 26.11 8.74
C LYS A 307 21.44 24.68 8.30
N LYS A 308 21.05 24.29 7.08
CA LYS A 308 21.37 22.98 6.50
C LYS A 308 22.87 22.80 6.20
N ASN A 309 23.56 23.87 5.77
CA ASN A 309 25.00 23.84 5.53
C ASN A 309 25.84 23.76 6.82
N LYS A 310 25.45 24.49 7.89
CA LYS A 310 26.13 24.38 9.19
C LYS A 310 26.04 22.97 9.78
N VAL A 311 24.87 22.33 9.72
CA VAL A 311 24.69 20.95 10.20
C VAL A 311 25.58 19.97 9.43
N ARG A 312 25.75 20.16 8.12
CA ARG A 312 26.63 19.32 7.31
C ARG A 312 28.11 19.47 7.68
N GLN A 313 28.54 20.67 8.08
CA GLN A 313 29.92 20.93 8.51
C GLN A 313 30.24 20.27 9.86
N TYR A 314 29.32 20.31 10.83
CA TYR A 314 29.48 19.61 12.11
C TYR A 314 29.53 18.08 11.97
N ILE A 315 28.73 17.51 11.06
CA ILE A 315 28.76 16.06 10.78
C ILE A 315 30.10 15.65 10.15
N ASN A 316 30.69 16.51 9.32
CA ASN A 316 31.97 16.22 8.67
C ASN A 316 33.16 16.32 9.64
N GLU A 317 33.16 17.32 10.54
CA GLU A 317 34.17 17.43 11.61
C GLU A 317 34.07 16.28 12.63
N GLN A 318 32.87 15.80 12.94
CA GLN A 318 32.68 14.66 13.84
C GLN A 318 33.12 13.34 13.20
N ALA A 319 32.87 13.15 11.90
CA ALA A 319 33.35 11.98 11.16
C ALA A 319 34.88 11.94 11.00
N GLU A 320 35.55 13.09 10.86
CA GLU A 320 37.02 13.15 10.81
C GLU A 320 37.66 12.87 12.18
N ASN A 321 37.05 13.34 13.28
CA ASN A 321 37.54 13.05 14.63
C ASN A 321 37.39 11.57 15.03
N GLU A 322 36.28 10.91 14.66
CA GLU A 322 36.06 9.47 14.92
C GLU A 322 37.01 8.57 14.10
N LEU A 323 37.39 8.99 12.89
CA LEU A 323 38.37 8.25 12.06
C LEU A 323 39.81 8.33 12.61
N LEU A 324 40.19 9.46 13.22
CA LEU A 324 41.51 9.61 13.85
C LEU A 324 41.63 8.81 15.16
N GLU A 325 40.53 8.70 15.91
CA GLU A 325 40.47 7.92 17.16
C GLU A 325 40.56 6.40 16.88
N SER A 326 39.96 5.95 15.77
CA SER A 326 40.05 4.56 15.27
C SER A 326 41.44 4.14 14.76
N SER A 327 42.33 5.10 14.45
CA SER A 327 43.62 4.83 13.81
C SER A 327 44.77 4.56 14.79
N SER A 328 44.58 4.78 16.11
CA SER A 328 45.70 4.72 17.07
C SER A 328 45.92 3.37 17.77
N ASP A 329 44.99 2.42 17.64
CA ASP A 329 45.15 1.05 18.16
C ASP A 329 45.68 0.09 17.07
N GLY A 330 46.95 0.29 16.69
CA GLY A 330 47.70 -0.59 15.81
C GLY A 330 48.84 -1.29 16.56
N ILE A 331 48.58 -2.51 17.05
CA ILE A 331 49.58 -3.40 17.67
C ILE A 331 50.63 -3.82 16.63
N VAL A 332 51.91 -3.63 16.99
CA VAL A 332 53.10 -3.99 16.22
C VAL A 332 53.28 -5.51 16.17
N TYR A 333 53.34 -6.09 14.96
CA TYR A 333 53.80 -7.48 14.76
C TYR A 333 55.28 -7.49 14.39
N ASN A 334 56.11 -8.13 15.22
CA ASN A 334 57.48 -8.51 14.86
C ASN A 334 57.49 -9.92 14.25
N LEU A 335 58.12 -10.04 13.07
CA LEU A 335 58.45 -11.27 12.36
C LEU A 335 59.85 -11.74 12.78
N GLU A 336 59.99 -12.94 13.35
CA GLU A 336 61.10 -13.88 13.08
C GLU A 336 60.96 -15.21 13.85
N ASN A 337 61.17 -16.32 13.11
CA ASN A 337 61.57 -17.69 13.50
C ASN A 337 61.03 -18.36 14.78
N ASP A 338 60.32 -19.49 14.62
CA ASP A 338 60.83 -20.81 15.05
C ASP A 338 59.93 -21.98 14.58
N GLU A 339 60.59 -23.11 14.34
CA GLU A 339 60.12 -24.41 13.83
C GLU A 339 58.82 -24.96 14.47
N TYR A 340 57.86 -25.36 13.62
CA TYR A 340 56.65 -26.09 14.04
C TYR A 340 56.91 -27.61 14.13
N ASN A 341 57.02 -28.14 15.35
CA ASN A 341 56.83 -29.57 15.63
C ASN A 341 55.33 -29.87 15.81
N PHE A 342 54.76 -30.71 14.93
CA PHE A 342 53.39 -31.23 15.09
C PHE A 342 53.41 -32.57 15.84
N SER A 343 52.69 -32.66 16.97
CA SER A 343 52.33 -33.95 17.59
C SER A 343 50.87 -34.26 17.33
N TYR A 344 50.60 -35.35 16.60
CA TYR A 344 49.25 -35.92 16.48
C TYR A 344 48.96 -36.86 17.65
N GLN A 345 47.77 -36.74 18.25
CA GLN A 345 47.21 -37.79 19.11
C GLN A 345 46.24 -38.67 18.29
N PRO A 346 46.41 -40.00 18.29
CA PRO A 346 45.49 -40.91 17.61
C PRO A 346 44.24 -41.18 18.45
N LEU A 347 43.11 -41.33 17.77
CA LEU A 347 41.84 -41.84 18.32
C LEU A 347 41.93 -43.36 18.57
N GLN A 348 41.52 -43.80 19.75
CA GLN A 348 41.10 -45.17 20.10
C GLN A 348 39.92 -45.02 21.08
N ASN A 349 38.78 -45.72 20.99
CA ASN A 349 38.29 -46.74 20.08
C ASN A 349 36.75 -46.66 20.13
#